data_AF-A0A3D2XY01-F1
#
_entry.id   AF-A0A3D2XY01-F1
#
_cell.length_a   1.000
_cell.length_b   1.000
_cell.length_c   1.000
_cell.angle_alpha   90.00
_cell.angle_beta   90.00
_cell.angle_gamma   90.00
#
_symmetry.space_group_name_H-M   'P 1'
#
loop_
_entity.id
_entity.type
_entity.pdbx_description
1 polymer ?
#
loop_
_entity_poly.entity_id
_entity_poly.type
_entity_poly.pdbx_seq_one_letter_code
_entity_poly.pdbx_strand_id
1 'polypeptide(L)' 'MSQAFNVAVLGATGLVGQTMIEILEQRKFPVAKLYPLASKRSAGGT' A
#
# COMPACT_ATOMS: atom_id res chain seq x y z
N MET A 1 3.47 22.51 -7.72
CA MET A 1 4.00 21.38 -6.94
C MET A 1 2.87 20.38 -6.75
N SER A 2 2.96 19.19 -7.34
CA SER A 2 2.01 18.11 -7.03
C SER A 2 2.25 17.65 -5.60
N GLN A 3 1.23 17.76 -4.75
CA GLN A 3 1.31 17.29 -3.37
C GLN A 3 1.45 15.77 -3.37
N ALA A 4 2.48 15.26 -2.68
CA ALA A 4 2.67 13.83 -2.47
C ALA A 4 2.13 13.41 -1.10
N PHE A 5 1.60 12.19 -1.01
CA PHE A 5 0.88 11.69 0.15
C PHE A 5 1.58 10.50 0.81
N ASN A 6 1.56 10.47 2.14
CA ASN A 6 1.89 9.28 2.89
C ASN A 6 0.65 8.37 2.89
N VAL A 7 0.78 7.15 2.38
CA VAL A 7 -0.35 6.23 2.19
C VAL A 7 -0.13 4.98 3.02
N ALA A 8 -1.12 4.59 3.81
CA ALA A 8 -1.12 3.32 4.55
C ALA A 8 -2.19 2.39 3.97
N VAL A 9 -1.82 1.14 3.69
CA VAL A 9 -2.74 0.11 3.19
C VAL A 9 -2.88 -0.96 4.27
N LEU A 10 -4.03 -1.01 4.93
CA LEU A 10 -4.34 -2.03 5.93
C LEU A 10 -4.83 -3.31 5.25
N GLY A 11 -4.20 -4.44 5.57
CA GLY A 11 -4.44 -5.70 4.87
C GLY A 11 -3.65 -5.82 3.58
N ALA A 12 -2.47 -5.19 3.49
CA ALA A 12 -1.63 -5.16 2.29
C ALA A 12 -1.24 -6.56 1.74
N THR A 13 -1.29 -7.60 2.58
CA THR A 13 -1.01 -8.99 2.19
C THR A 13 -2.24 -9.74 1.63
N GLY A 14 -3.44 -9.18 1.75
CA GLY A 14 -4.65 -9.76 1.16
C GLY A 14 -4.81 -9.34 -0.30
N LEU A 15 -5.63 -10.08 -1.06
CA LEU A 15 -5.89 -9.83 -2.48
C LEU A 15 -6.22 -8.35 -2.76
N VAL A 16 -7.15 -7.78 -1.99
CA VAL A 16 -7.56 -6.37 -2.15
C VAL A 16 -6.42 -5.40 -1.84
N GLY A 17 -5.62 -5.69 -0.81
CA GLY A 17 -4.49 -4.84 -0.42
C GLY A 17 -3.41 -4.80 -1.50
N GLN A 18 -3.11 -5.94 -2.10
CA GLN A 18 -2.17 -6.04 -3.22
C GLN A 18 -2.69 -5.28 -4.45
N THR A 19 -3.95 -5.51 -4.84
CA THR A 19 -4.56 -4.79 -5.98
C THR A 19 -4.61 -3.28 -5.76
N MET A 20 -4.85 -2.81 -4.53
CA MET A 20 -4.82 -1.38 -4.23
C MET A 20 -3.43 -0.78 -4.46
N ILE A 21 -2.36 -1.48 -4.06
CA ILE A 21 -0.98 -1.03 -4.28
C ILE A 21 -0.67 -0.98 -5.78
N GLU A 22 -1.07 -2.00 -6.55
CA GLU A 22 -0.90 -2.02 -8.01
C GLU A 22 -1.63 -0.85 -8.69
N ILE A 23 -2.86 -0.53 -8.26
CA ILE A 23 -3.64 0.59 -8.83
C ILE A 23 -2.96 1.93 -8.52
N LEU A 24 -2.40 2.11 -7.32
CA LEU A 24 -1.67 3.33 -6.96
C LEU A 24 -0.47 3.54 -7.90
N GLU A 25 0.26 2.48 -8.22
CA GLU A 25 1.38 2.51 -9.16
C GLU A 25 0.91 2.78 -10.60
N GLN A 26 -0.09 2.04 -11.10
CA GLN A 26 -0.62 2.19 -12.45
C GLN A 26 -1.15 3.61 -12.72
N ARG A 27 -1.80 4.22 -11.71
CA ARG A 27 -2.32 5.59 -11.82
C ARG A 27 -1.26 6.67 -11.59
N LYS A 28 0.00 6.28 -11.32
CA LYS A 28 1.08 7.20 -10.93
C LYS A 28 0.62 8.11 -9.80
N PHE A 29 -0.12 7.56 -8.84
CA PHE A 29 -0.63 8.32 -7.72
C PHE A 29 0.57 8.90 -6.95
N PRO A 30 0.54 10.17 -6.54
CA PRO A 30 1.69 10.82 -5.92
C PRO A 30 1.89 10.30 -4.50
N VAL A 31 2.51 9.13 -4.35
CA VAL A 31 2.89 8.55 -3.05
C VAL A 31 4.27 9.07 -2.66
N ALA A 32 4.34 9.75 -1.52
CA ALA A 32 5.61 10.12 -0.87
C ALA A 32 6.22 8.91 -0.14
N LYS A 33 5.38 8.19 0.61
CA LYS A 33 5.79 6.98 1.34
C LYS A 33 4.60 6.03 1.49
N LEU A 34 4.82 4.76 1.19
CA LEU A 34 3.84 3.69 1.37
C LEU A 34 4.11 2.93 2.67
N TYR A 35 3.07 2.69 3.45
CA TYR A 35 3.07 1.88 4.66
C TYR A 35 2.15 0.67 4.45
N PRO A 36 2.69 -0.45 3.92
CA PRO A 36 1.93 -1.69 3.83
C PRO A 36 1.78 -2.28 5.24
N LEU A 37 0.54 -2.39 5.71
CA LEU A 37 0.22 -2.88 7.04
C LEU A 37 -0.54 -4.20 6.92
N ALA A 38 -0.16 -5.18 7.73
CA ALA A 38 -0.85 -6.45 7.84
C ALA A 38 -1.12 -6.80 9.29
N SER A 39 -2.03 -7.74 9.53
CA SER A 39 -2.29 -8.24 10.87
C SER A 39 -1.06 -8.96 11.45
N LYS A 40 -0.95 -9.03 12.78
CA LYS A 40 0.17 -9.73 13.45
C LYS A 40 0.35 -11.18 12.99
N ARG A 41 -0.74 -11.89 12.64
CA ARG A 41 -0.68 -13.29 12.12
C ARG A 41 0.06 -13.40 10.78
N SER A 42 0.09 -12.31 10.02
CA SER A 42 0.67 -12.21 8.68
C SER A 42 1.99 -11.44 8.70
N ALA A 43 2.45 -11.00 9.87
CA ALA A 43 3.73 -10.33 10.01
C ALA A 43 4.85 -11.36 9.86
N GLY A 44 5.76 -11.14 8.90
CA GLY A 44 6.89 -12.04 8.63
C GLY A 44 6.59 -13.22 7.71
N GLY A 45 5.37 -13.31 7.14
CA GLY A 45 5.11 -14.18 6.00
C GLY A 45 5.80 -13.60 4.77
N THR A 46 6.74 -14.37 4.21
CA THR A 46 7.56 -14.02 3.04
C THR A 46 6.73 -13.78 1.80
#